data_AF-A0A0C2D086-F1
#
_entry.id   AF-A0A0C2D086-F1
#
_cell.length_a   1.000
_cell.length_b   1.000
_cell.length_c   1.000
_cell.angle_alpha   90.00
_cell.angle_beta   90.00
_cell.angle_gamma   90.00
#
_symmetry.space_group_name_H-M   'P 1'
#
loop_
_entity.id
_entity.type
_entity.pdbx_description
1 polymer ?
#
loop_
_entity_poly.entity_id
_entity_poly.type
_entity_poly.pdbx_seq_one_letter_code
_entity_poly.pdbx_strand_id
1 'polypeptide(L)'
;MQHIVGSFVPPPDEERDWWRLHRPAAHEWVRRNYPNDDHETELAKFGVFTLLSAPALRACGEAFGLEGREPFTWEGIDAYEILFDTLGMGGIMEGWDHMKIIAAIRGAAAHFARQGLMDTDLHARLDADFDLWIPRFDAYMSGADWPRRKPVTNAKARASARAKAKAKAKAKAKAKTKAKAKTKAKAKARRRAR
;
A
#
# COMPACT_ATOMS: atom_id res chain seq x y z
N MET A 1 -28.41 23.35 23.32
CA MET A 1 -27.62 22.61 22.32
C MET A 1 -26.95 21.44 23.01
N GLN A 2 -27.43 20.22 22.78
CA GLN A 2 -26.77 19.01 23.26
C GLN A 2 -25.64 18.68 22.29
N HIS A 3 -24.39 18.70 22.76
CA HIS A 3 -23.26 18.16 22.01
C HIS A 3 -23.49 16.67 21.84
N ILE A 4 -23.72 16.22 20.60
CA ILE A 4 -23.59 14.81 20.25
C ILE A 4 -22.12 14.48 20.44
N VAL A 5 -21.76 14.04 21.64
CA VAL A 5 -20.50 13.34 21.88
C VAL A 5 -20.69 11.99 21.22
N GLY A 6 -20.40 11.94 19.90
CA GLY A 6 -20.32 10.69 19.18
C GLY A 6 -19.37 9.79 19.95
N SER A 7 -19.85 8.63 20.37
CA SER A 7 -19.07 7.63 21.08
C SER A 7 -17.80 7.38 20.27
N PHE A 8 -16.65 7.76 20.83
CA PHE A 8 -15.35 7.45 20.25
C PHE A 8 -15.19 5.93 20.34
N VAL A 9 -15.59 5.23 19.28
CA VAL A 9 -15.29 3.82 19.12
C VAL A 9 -13.79 3.74 18.88
N PRO A 10 -13.01 3.14 19.79
CA PRO A 10 -11.58 3.00 19.58
C PRO A 10 -11.35 2.27 18.25
N PRO A 11 -10.33 2.67 17.47
CA PRO A 11 -10.05 2.02 16.20
C PRO A 11 -9.81 0.52 16.41
N PRO A 12 -10.21 -0.34 15.47
CA PRO A 12 -9.95 -1.78 15.53
C PRO A 12 -8.47 -2.06 15.83
N ASP A 13 -8.15 -3.15 16.53
CA ASP A 13 -6.77 -3.49 16.88
C ASP A 13 -5.84 -3.57 15.65
N GLU A 14 -6.39 -3.99 14.50
CA GLU A 14 -5.70 -4.05 13.20
C GLU A 14 -5.24 -2.67 12.70
N GLU A 15 -6.05 -1.63 12.90
CA GLU A 15 -5.69 -0.26 12.53
C GLU A 15 -4.55 0.27 13.41
N ARG A 16 -4.63 -0.01 14.71
CA ARG A 16 -3.59 0.40 15.66
C ARG A 16 -2.26 -0.26 15.30
N ASP A 17 -2.29 -1.54 14.93
CA ASP A 17 -1.12 -2.29 14.50
C ASP A 17 -0.56 -1.78 13.18
N TRP A 18 -1.42 -1.43 12.22
CA TRP A 18 -1.02 -0.81 10.96
C TRP A 18 -0.21 0.46 11.17
N TRP A 19 -0.74 1.40 11.96
CA TRP A 19 -0.07 2.66 12.25
C TRP A 19 1.18 2.45 13.09
N ARG A 20 1.15 1.54 14.08
CA ARG A 20 2.31 1.20 14.90
C ARG A 20 3.47 0.66 14.03
N LEU A 21 3.16 -0.14 13.01
CA LEU A 21 4.15 -0.71 12.10
C LEU A 21 4.76 0.33 11.15
N HIS A 22 3.94 1.22 10.57
CA HIS A 22 4.40 2.10 9.48
C HIS A 22 4.79 3.51 9.91
N ARG A 23 4.20 4.04 10.99
CA ARG A 23 4.43 5.43 11.45
C ARG A 23 5.90 5.73 11.73
N PRO A 24 6.70 4.85 12.37
CA PRO A 24 8.11 5.13 12.60
C PRO A 24 8.90 5.36 11.29
N ALA A 25 8.69 4.51 10.29
CA ALA A 25 9.36 4.63 8.99
C ALA A 25 8.87 5.85 8.20
N ALA A 26 7.57 6.18 8.31
CA ALA A 26 7.02 7.41 7.74
C ALA A 26 7.70 8.66 8.31
N HIS A 27 7.78 8.77 9.64
CA HIS A 27 8.42 9.90 10.32
C HIS A 27 9.90 9.98 10.00
N GLU A 28 10.60 8.84 9.97
CA GLU A 28 12.01 8.79 9.58
C GLU A 28 12.20 9.33 8.16
N TRP A 29 11.37 8.89 7.21
CA TRP A 29 11.44 9.31 5.82
C TRP A 29 11.17 10.81 5.67
N VAL A 30 10.10 11.35 6.29
CA VAL A 30 9.78 12.79 6.21
C VAL A 30 10.95 13.59 6.78
N ARG A 31 11.40 13.30 8.01
CA ARG A 31 12.51 14.02 8.66
C ARG A 31 13.80 14.00 7.85
N ARG A 32 14.07 12.89 7.12
CA ARG A 32 15.29 12.75 6.32
C ARG A 32 15.26 13.53 5.01
N ASN A 33 14.10 13.60 4.35
CA ASN A 33 14.00 14.20 3.01
C ASN A 33 13.46 15.63 3.05
N TYR A 34 12.78 16.01 4.13
CA TYR A 34 12.21 17.33 4.38
C TYR A 34 12.60 17.77 5.81
N PRO A 35 13.87 18.18 6.02
CA PRO A 35 14.41 18.46 7.35
C PRO A 35 13.90 19.78 7.95
N ASN A 36 13.36 20.67 7.13
CA ASN A 36 12.83 21.96 7.55
C ASN A 36 11.36 21.82 7.93
N ASP A 37 10.88 22.48 8.96
CA ASP A 37 9.44 22.48 9.28
C ASP A 37 8.74 23.59 8.47
N ASP A 38 8.62 23.37 7.17
CA ASP A 38 8.05 24.30 6.20
C ASP A 38 6.83 23.70 5.46
N HIS A 39 6.30 24.46 4.51
CA HIS A 39 5.15 24.02 3.71
C HIS A 39 5.41 22.72 2.94
N GLU A 40 6.63 22.47 2.46
CA GLU A 40 6.95 21.22 1.75
C GLU A 40 6.91 20.02 2.69
N THR A 41 7.33 20.21 3.94
CA THR A 41 7.18 19.18 4.98
C THR A 41 5.72 18.86 5.27
N GLU A 42 4.83 19.84 5.29
CA GLU A 42 3.39 19.58 5.45
C GLU A 42 2.80 18.81 4.26
N LEU A 43 3.16 19.19 3.03
CA LEU A 43 2.76 18.44 1.82
C LEU A 43 3.30 17.00 1.86
N ALA A 44 4.52 16.80 2.33
CA ALA A 44 5.11 15.48 2.48
C ALA A 44 4.41 14.65 3.55
N LYS A 45 4.16 15.22 4.75
CA LYS A 45 3.39 14.57 5.82
C LYS A 45 2.03 14.12 5.30
N PHE A 46 1.33 14.98 4.57
CA PHE A 46 0.04 14.65 3.98
C PHE A 46 0.13 13.58 2.88
N GLY A 47 1.15 13.61 2.04
CA GLY A 47 1.40 12.54 1.05
C GLY A 47 1.63 11.18 1.71
N VAL A 48 2.44 11.12 2.77
CA VAL A 48 2.66 9.87 3.51
C VAL A 48 1.40 9.41 4.22
N PHE A 49 0.65 10.33 4.81
CA PHE A 49 -0.65 10.02 5.42
C PHE A 49 -1.62 9.44 4.38
N THR A 50 -1.74 10.07 3.21
CA THR A 50 -2.56 9.59 2.09
C THR A 50 -2.18 8.16 1.69
N LEU A 51 -0.89 7.87 1.53
CA LEU A 51 -0.41 6.52 1.19
C LEU A 51 -0.82 5.48 2.25
N LEU A 52 -0.70 5.81 3.53
CA LEU A 52 -1.02 4.92 4.65
C LEU A 52 -2.52 4.77 4.91
N SER A 53 -3.31 5.78 4.54
CA SER A 53 -4.76 5.79 4.71
C SER A 53 -5.49 5.02 3.60
N ALA A 54 -4.88 4.80 2.43
CA ALA A 54 -5.55 4.10 1.33
C ALA A 54 -6.03 2.68 1.71
N PRO A 55 -5.24 1.82 2.40
CA PRO A 55 -5.73 0.55 2.93
C PRO A 55 -6.82 0.69 4.00
N ALA A 56 -6.83 1.80 4.76
CA ALA A 56 -7.80 2.07 5.81
C ALA A 56 -9.15 2.52 5.22
N LEU A 57 -9.16 3.46 4.28
CA LEU A 57 -10.37 3.93 3.61
C LEU A 57 -11.06 2.83 2.83
N ARG A 58 -10.28 1.91 2.23
CA ARG A 58 -10.81 0.68 1.65
C ARG A 58 -11.61 -0.15 2.66
N ALA A 59 -11.12 -0.27 3.90
CA ALA A 59 -11.78 -1.03 4.96
C ALA A 59 -13.13 -0.42 5.37
N CYS A 60 -13.21 0.90 5.36
CA CYS A 60 -14.41 1.65 5.73
C CYS A 60 -15.50 1.65 4.64
N GLY A 61 -15.24 1.06 3.46
CA GLY A 61 -16.24 0.93 2.39
C GLY A 61 -16.57 2.24 1.66
N GLU A 62 -15.79 3.30 1.87
CA GLU A 62 -16.01 4.61 1.25
C GLU A 62 -15.61 4.63 -0.24
N ALA A 63 -14.78 3.68 -0.68
CA ALA A 63 -14.39 3.53 -2.07
C ALA A 63 -15.36 2.59 -2.82
N PHE A 64 -16.07 3.13 -3.82
CA PHE A 64 -17.06 2.41 -4.63
C PHE A 64 -16.53 1.08 -5.18
N GLY A 65 -17.23 -0.03 -4.87
CA GLY A 65 -16.95 -1.36 -5.42
C GLY A 65 -15.81 -2.14 -4.75
N LEU A 66 -15.38 -1.75 -3.55
CA LEU A 66 -14.32 -2.42 -2.79
C LEU A 66 -14.81 -3.30 -1.62
N GLU A 67 -16.12 -3.54 -1.51
CA GLU A 67 -16.73 -4.38 -0.48
C GLU A 67 -16.03 -5.75 -0.36
N GLY A 68 -15.66 -6.14 0.87
CA GLY A 68 -15.09 -7.45 1.18
C GLY A 68 -13.59 -7.63 0.92
N ARG A 69 -12.84 -6.55 0.65
CA ARG A 69 -11.37 -6.60 0.68
C ARG A 69 -10.85 -6.50 2.11
N GLU A 70 -9.73 -7.16 2.37
CA GLU A 70 -9.08 -7.12 3.69
C GLU A 70 -8.61 -5.69 4.00
N PRO A 71 -8.97 -5.14 5.17
CA PRO A 71 -8.45 -3.87 5.70
C PRO A 71 -6.93 -3.90 5.90
N PHE A 72 -6.30 -2.72 5.99
CA PHE A 72 -4.95 -2.59 6.56
C PHE A 72 -3.90 -3.54 5.95
N THR A 73 -4.01 -3.78 4.64
CA THR A 73 -3.05 -4.55 3.85
C THR A 73 -2.70 -3.82 2.57
N TRP A 74 -1.43 -3.91 2.20
CA TRP A 74 -0.96 -3.42 0.90
C TRP A 74 -1.51 -4.23 -0.27
N GLU A 75 -2.01 -5.46 -0.05
CA GLU A 75 -2.41 -6.32 -1.14
C GLU A 75 -3.55 -5.70 -1.98
N GLY A 76 -3.32 -5.62 -3.30
CA GLY A 76 -4.31 -5.12 -4.25
C GLY A 76 -4.46 -3.60 -4.29
N ILE A 77 -3.70 -2.84 -3.50
CA ILE A 77 -3.59 -1.38 -3.63
C ILE A 77 -3.02 -1.03 -5.01
N ASP A 78 -3.60 -0.03 -5.66
CA ASP A 78 -3.12 0.55 -6.90
C ASP A 78 -3.16 2.08 -6.86
N ALA A 79 -2.52 2.72 -7.84
CA ALA A 79 -2.37 4.17 -7.85
C ALA A 79 -3.72 4.90 -7.99
N TYR A 80 -4.73 4.29 -8.60
CA TYR A 80 -6.07 4.89 -8.67
C TYR A 80 -6.65 5.06 -7.27
N GLU A 81 -6.59 4.02 -6.43
CA GLU A 81 -7.14 4.07 -5.06
C GLU A 81 -6.40 5.11 -4.20
N ILE A 82 -5.09 5.29 -4.40
CA ILE A 82 -4.32 6.31 -3.68
C ILE A 82 -4.65 7.72 -4.18
N LEU A 83 -4.67 7.94 -5.49
CA LEU A 83 -4.83 9.27 -6.07
C LEU A 83 -6.28 9.75 -6.03
N PHE A 84 -7.24 8.93 -6.43
CA PHE A 84 -8.64 9.38 -6.55
C PHE A 84 -9.42 9.10 -5.27
N ASP A 85 -9.39 7.85 -4.80
CA ASP A 85 -10.24 7.43 -3.68
C ASP A 85 -9.71 7.93 -2.33
N THR A 86 -8.40 8.24 -2.22
CA THR A 86 -7.80 8.76 -0.98
C THR A 86 -7.44 10.24 -1.09
N LEU A 87 -6.57 10.61 -2.02
CA LEU A 87 -6.10 12.00 -2.16
C LEU A 87 -7.21 12.92 -2.70
N GLY A 88 -7.91 12.50 -3.75
CA GLY A 88 -8.98 13.27 -4.37
C GLY A 88 -10.19 13.46 -3.44
N MET A 89 -10.61 12.41 -2.73
CA MET A 89 -11.69 12.49 -1.74
C MET A 89 -11.29 13.20 -0.44
N GLY A 90 -10.03 13.07 -0.02
CA GLY A 90 -9.53 13.72 1.20
C GLY A 90 -9.53 15.24 1.15
N GLY A 91 -9.75 15.83 -0.04
CA GLY A 91 -9.79 17.26 -0.26
C GLY A 91 -8.39 17.86 -0.23
N ILE A 92 -7.83 18.13 -1.41
CA ILE A 92 -6.60 18.93 -1.50
C ILE A 92 -6.98 20.37 -1.14
N MET A 93 -6.34 20.92 -0.11
CA MET A 93 -6.59 22.30 0.31
C MET A 93 -6.21 23.28 -0.80
N GLU A 94 -6.96 24.36 -0.93
CA GLU A 94 -6.67 25.41 -1.91
C GLU A 94 -5.22 25.90 -1.76
N GLY A 95 -4.50 26.00 -2.89
CA GLY A 95 -3.10 26.41 -2.93
C GLY A 95 -2.07 25.31 -2.64
N TRP A 96 -2.50 24.08 -2.35
CA TRP A 96 -1.57 22.96 -2.20
C TRP A 96 -1.15 22.40 -3.56
N ASP A 97 0.14 22.19 -3.74
CA ASP A 97 0.71 21.59 -4.95
C ASP A 97 0.55 20.06 -4.90
N HIS A 98 -0.46 19.55 -5.61
CA HIS A 98 -0.74 18.11 -5.66
C HIS A 98 0.39 17.29 -6.28
N MET A 99 1.20 17.88 -7.17
CA MET A 99 2.33 17.17 -7.76
C MET A 99 3.45 16.94 -6.74
N LYS A 100 3.68 17.87 -5.83
CA LYS A 100 4.59 17.66 -4.68
C LYS A 100 4.07 16.57 -3.73
N ILE A 101 2.77 16.54 -3.46
CA ILE A 101 2.14 15.48 -2.65
C ILE A 101 2.34 14.11 -3.31
N ILE A 102 2.09 14.00 -4.63
CA ILE A 102 2.29 12.77 -5.41
C ILE A 102 3.76 12.33 -5.41
N ALA A 103 4.70 13.27 -5.55
CA ALA A 103 6.13 12.97 -5.45
C ALA A 103 6.48 12.40 -4.06
N ALA A 104 5.90 12.96 -3.00
CA ALA A 104 6.09 12.45 -1.65
C ALA A 104 5.49 11.04 -1.46
N ILE A 105 4.31 10.78 -2.01
CA ILE A 105 3.68 9.45 -2.03
C ILE A 105 4.60 8.41 -2.68
N ARG A 106 5.12 8.69 -3.89
CA ARG A 106 6.06 7.78 -4.60
C ARG A 106 7.34 7.56 -3.79
N GLY A 107 7.92 8.63 -3.26
CA GLY A 107 9.14 8.57 -2.47
C GLY A 107 8.99 7.74 -1.19
N ALA A 108 7.86 7.88 -0.49
CA ALA A 108 7.55 7.11 0.70
C ALA A 108 7.27 5.64 0.38
N ALA A 109 6.53 5.33 -0.69
CA ALA A 109 6.30 3.96 -1.15
C ALA A 109 7.62 3.24 -1.45
N ALA A 110 8.55 3.92 -2.15
CA ALA A 110 9.88 3.39 -2.41
C ALA A 110 10.69 3.16 -1.12
N HIS A 111 10.53 4.03 -0.12
CA HIS A 111 11.17 3.85 1.19
C HIS A 111 10.60 2.63 1.94
N PHE A 112 9.28 2.47 1.99
CA PHE A 112 8.65 1.29 2.61
C PHE A 112 9.05 -0.01 1.92
N ALA A 113 9.18 -0.02 0.59
CA ALA A 113 9.68 -1.18 -0.13
C ALA A 113 11.11 -1.55 0.28
N ARG A 114 12.01 -0.57 0.42
CA ARG A 114 13.39 -0.80 0.88
C ARG A 114 13.47 -1.32 2.32
N GLN A 115 12.55 -0.90 3.19
CA GLN A 115 12.48 -1.37 4.58
C GLN A 115 11.75 -2.72 4.72
N GLY A 116 11.22 -3.29 3.63
CA GLY A 116 10.43 -4.52 3.66
C GLY A 116 9.04 -4.36 4.27
N LEU A 117 8.56 -3.12 4.45
CA LEU A 117 7.20 -2.80 4.90
C LEU A 117 6.18 -2.89 3.77
N MET A 118 6.63 -2.74 2.53
CA MET A 118 5.85 -2.96 1.31
C MET A 118 6.53 -4.02 0.45
N ASP A 119 5.75 -4.93 -0.13
CA ASP A 119 6.27 -5.92 -1.08
C ASP A 119 6.91 -5.23 -2.30
N THR A 120 8.11 -5.67 -2.71
CA THR A 120 8.85 -5.03 -3.79
C THR A 120 8.17 -5.18 -5.15
N ASP A 121 7.50 -6.31 -5.40
CA ASP A 121 6.76 -6.52 -6.65
C ASP A 121 5.50 -5.64 -6.68
N LEU A 122 4.88 -5.41 -5.51
CA LEU A 122 3.80 -4.44 -5.38
C LEU A 122 4.27 -3.02 -5.65
N HIS A 123 5.36 -2.58 -5.03
CA HIS A 123 5.93 -1.25 -5.28
C HIS A 123 6.21 -1.03 -6.77
N ALA A 124 6.83 -2.00 -7.45
CA ALA A 124 7.10 -1.90 -8.89
C ALA A 124 5.82 -1.78 -9.74
N ARG A 125 4.75 -2.51 -9.38
CA ARG A 125 3.44 -2.36 -10.04
C ARG A 125 2.82 -1.01 -9.77
N LEU A 126 2.90 -0.54 -8.52
CA LEU A 126 2.35 0.73 -8.09
C LEU A 126 3.03 1.90 -8.81
N ASP A 127 4.35 1.84 -8.95
CA ASP A 127 5.14 2.84 -9.65
C ASP A 127 4.75 2.93 -11.14
N ALA A 128 4.56 1.78 -11.81
CA ALA A 128 4.05 1.74 -13.18
C ALA A 128 2.59 2.25 -13.29
N ASP A 129 1.74 1.94 -12.30
CA ASP A 129 0.37 2.45 -12.25
C ASP A 129 0.35 3.98 -12.04
N PHE A 130 1.29 4.55 -11.29
CA PHE A 130 1.40 6.00 -11.12
C PHE A 130 1.64 6.72 -12.47
N ASP A 131 2.53 6.20 -13.31
CA ASP A 131 2.79 6.79 -14.62
C ASP A 131 1.53 6.82 -15.52
N LEU A 132 0.60 5.89 -15.32
CA LEU A 132 -0.70 5.87 -16.00
C LEU A 132 -1.70 6.86 -15.41
N TRP A 133 -1.76 6.98 -14.08
CA TRP A 133 -2.86 7.68 -13.40
C TRP A 133 -2.55 9.12 -13.04
N ILE A 134 -1.28 9.50 -12.85
CA ILE A 134 -0.88 10.88 -12.53
C ILE A 134 -1.39 11.88 -13.57
N PRO A 135 -1.21 11.69 -14.90
CA PRO A 135 -1.71 12.67 -15.88
C PRO A 135 -3.23 12.83 -15.84
N ARG A 136 -3.97 11.78 -15.47
CA ARG A 136 -5.43 11.84 -15.34
C ARG A 136 -5.85 12.56 -14.08
N PHE A 137 -5.09 12.38 -13.01
CA PHE A 137 -5.34 13.06 -11.74
C PHE A 137 -5.05 14.56 -11.88
N ASP A 138 -3.95 14.91 -12.54
CA ASP A 138 -3.62 16.30 -12.86
C ASP A 138 -4.70 16.99 -13.72
N ALA A 139 -5.20 16.29 -14.75
CA ALA A 139 -6.33 16.78 -15.54
C ALA A 139 -7.61 16.97 -14.70
N TYR A 140 -7.91 16.04 -13.80
CA TYR A 140 -9.04 16.15 -12.86
C TYR A 140 -8.91 17.36 -11.94
N MET A 141 -7.73 17.56 -11.33
CA MET A 141 -7.45 18.74 -10.49
C MET A 141 -7.55 20.05 -11.28
N SER A 142 -7.35 20.01 -12.59
CA SER A 142 -7.53 21.14 -13.51
C SER A 142 -8.96 21.33 -14.02
N GLY A 143 -9.94 20.60 -13.47
CA GLY A 143 -11.37 20.75 -13.77
C GLY A 143 -11.92 19.75 -14.79
N ALA A 144 -11.18 18.71 -15.17
CA ALA A 144 -11.76 17.60 -15.93
C ALA A 144 -12.68 16.73 -15.06
N ASP A 145 -13.57 15.97 -15.69
CA ASP A 145 -14.46 15.04 -15.00
C ASP A 145 -13.69 13.96 -14.22
N TRP A 146 -14.30 13.47 -13.14
CA TRP A 146 -13.78 12.35 -12.37
C TRP A 146 -13.54 11.15 -13.29
N PRO A 147 -12.30 10.66 -13.43
CA PRO A 147 -12.00 9.62 -14.40
C PRO A 147 -12.62 8.32 -13.94
N ARG A 148 -13.54 7.79 -14.76
CA ARG A 148 -14.10 6.46 -14.49
C ARG A 148 -12.98 5.44 -14.49
N ARG A 149 -12.89 4.66 -13.40
CA ARG A 149 -12.10 3.43 -13.37
C ARG A 149 -12.69 2.50 -14.43
N LYS A 150 -12.13 2.51 -15.65
CA LYS A 150 -12.48 1.46 -16.63
C LYS A 150 -12.24 0.13 -15.91
N PRO A 151 -13.22 -0.79 -15.87
CA PRO A 151 -13.01 -2.08 -15.27
C PRO A 151 -11.81 -2.68 -15.98
N VAL A 152 -10.68 -2.69 -15.28
CA VAL A 152 -9.47 -3.22 -15.85
C VAL A 152 -9.79 -4.70 -16.00
N THR A 153 -9.94 -5.16 -17.24
CA THR A 153 -10.15 -6.58 -17.62
C THR A 153 -9.06 -7.51 -17.03
N ASN A 154 -8.08 -6.91 -16.37
CA ASN A 154 -7.15 -7.49 -15.40
C ASN A 154 -7.76 -8.21 -14.20
N ALA A 155 -9.08 -8.34 -14.01
CA ALA A 155 -9.58 -9.36 -13.06
C ALA A 155 -9.00 -10.75 -13.39
N LYS A 156 -8.91 -11.08 -14.68
CA LYS A 156 -8.28 -12.31 -15.18
C LYS A 156 -6.75 -12.29 -15.03
N ALA A 157 -6.11 -11.14 -15.25
CA ALA A 157 -4.65 -10.98 -15.11
C ALA A 157 -4.20 -11.01 -13.63
N ARG A 158 -4.94 -10.36 -12.72
CA ARG A 158 -4.76 -10.40 -11.26
C ARG A 158 -5.06 -11.79 -10.71
N ALA A 159 -6.12 -12.46 -11.17
CA ALA A 159 -6.39 -13.86 -10.80
C ALA A 159 -5.27 -14.80 -11.26
N SER A 160 -4.79 -14.63 -12.50
CA SER A 160 -3.64 -15.37 -13.05
C SER A 160 -2.35 -15.09 -12.26
N ALA A 161 -2.08 -13.83 -11.92
CA ALA A 161 -0.92 -13.44 -11.12
C ALA A 161 -0.97 -14.02 -9.69
N ARG A 162 -2.13 -13.95 -9.01
CA ARG A 162 -2.36 -14.59 -7.70
C ARG A 162 -2.19 -16.11 -7.78
N ALA A 163 -2.72 -16.75 -8.82
CA ALA A 163 -2.56 -18.20 -9.03
C ALA A 163 -1.07 -18.58 -9.23
N LYS A 164 -0.33 -17.81 -10.04
CA LYS A 164 1.11 -18.01 -10.25
C LYS A 164 1.93 -17.79 -8.97
N ALA A 165 1.64 -16.74 -8.21
CA ALA A 165 2.31 -16.47 -6.93
C ALA A 165 2.07 -17.60 -5.91
N LYS A 166 0.81 -18.05 -5.77
CA LYS A 166 0.44 -19.15 -4.87
C LYS A 166 1.10 -20.47 -5.29
N ALA A 167 1.20 -20.75 -6.59
CA ALA A 167 1.91 -21.91 -7.12
C ALA A 167 3.42 -21.86 -6.82
N LYS A 168 4.06 -20.70 -7.01
CA LYS A 168 5.50 -20.48 -6.74
C LYS A 168 5.82 -20.62 -5.24
N ALA A 169 4.96 -20.10 -4.36
CA ALA A 169 5.08 -20.28 -2.91
C ALA A 169 4.96 -21.75 -2.49
N LYS A 170 3.97 -22.48 -3.02
CA LYS A 170 3.76 -23.92 -2.74
C LYS A 170 4.91 -24.77 -3.26
N ALA A 171 5.51 -24.42 -4.40
CA ALA A 171 6.68 -25.07 -4.96
C ALA A 171 7.95 -24.87 -4.08
N LYS A 172 8.22 -23.64 -3.64
CA LYS A 172 9.32 -23.35 -2.70
C LYS A 172 9.16 -24.11 -1.37
N ALA A 173 7.94 -24.18 -0.83
CA ALA A 173 7.65 -24.92 0.40
C ALA A 173 7.93 -26.44 0.25
N LYS A 174 7.50 -27.05 -0.86
CA LYS A 174 7.78 -28.47 -1.18
C LYS A 174 9.28 -28.74 -1.41
N ALA A 175 9.99 -27.83 -2.06
CA ALA A 175 11.43 -27.96 -2.27
C ALA A 175 12.20 -27.94 -0.93
N LYS A 176 11.83 -27.04 -0.02
CA LYS A 176 12.48 -26.90 1.31
C LYS A 176 12.24 -28.14 2.20
N THR A 177 11.05 -28.74 2.14
CA THR A 177 10.72 -29.99 2.86
C THR A 177 11.44 -31.21 2.27
N LYS A 178 11.50 -31.33 0.94
CA LYS A 178 12.23 -32.42 0.28
C LYS A 178 13.75 -32.34 0.53
N ALA A 179 14.31 -31.12 0.56
CA ALA A 179 15.70 -30.89 0.93
C ALA A 179 16.01 -31.31 2.37
N LYS A 180 15.18 -30.89 3.35
CA LYS A 180 15.32 -31.29 4.76
C LYS A 180 15.18 -32.80 4.96
N ALA A 181 14.29 -33.47 4.22
CA ALA A 181 14.11 -34.91 4.30
C ALA A 181 15.35 -35.68 3.80
N LYS A 182 15.96 -35.22 2.69
CA LYS A 182 17.14 -35.85 2.09
C LYS A 182 18.39 -35.70 2.96
N THR A 183 18.59 -34.55 3.62
CA THR A 183 19.69 -34.36 4.59
C THR A 183 19.50 -35.19 5.86
N LYS A 184 18.27 -35.31 6.38
CA LYS A 184 17.99 -36.15 7.56
C LYS A 184 18.19 -37.64 7.28
N ALA A 185 17.82 -38.11 6.07
CA ALA A 185 18.06 -39.48 5.63
C ALA A 185 19.56 -39.79 5.46
N LYS A 186 20.34 -38.88 4.84
CA LYS A 186 21.79 -39.04 4.65
C LYS A 186 22.56 -39.02 5.97
N ALA A 187 22.11 -38.24 6.95
CA ALA A 187 22.66 -38.22 8.31
C ALA A 187 22.37 -39.53 9.07
N LYS A 188 21.15 -40.09 8.94
CA LYS A 188 20.78 -41.36 9.58
C LYS A 188 21.54 -42.56 8.98
N ALA A 189 21.80 -42.56 7.67
CA ALA A 189 22.58 -43.60 7.01
C ALA A 189 24.05 -43.60 7.45
N ARG A 190 24.70 -42.42 7.54
CA ARG A 190 26.07 -42.30 8.04
C ARG A 190 26.25 -42.74 9.49
N ARG A 191 25.20 -42.60 10.31
CA ARG A 191 25.21 -42.98 11.73
C ARG A 191 25.03 -44.49 11.97
N ARG A 192 24.61 -45.26 10.95
CA ARG A 192 24.49 -46.73 10.99
C ARG A 192 25.69 -47.46 10.40
N ALA A 193 26.60 -46.75 9.73
CA ALA A 193 27.81 -47.29 9.11
C ALA A 193 29.07 -47.07 9.97
N ARG A 194 28.89 -46.55 11.19
CA ARG A 194 29.88 -46.50 12.27
C ARG A 194 29.35 -47.40 13.39
#